data_AF-A0A377JKV3-F1
#
_entry.id   AF-A0A377JKV3-F1
#
_cell.length_a   1.000
_cell.length_b   1.000
_cell.length_c   1.000
_cell.angle_alpha   90.00
_cell.angle_beta   90.00
_cell.angle_gamma   90.00
#
_symmetry.space_group_name_H-M   'P 1'
#
loop_
_entity.id
_entity.type
_entity.pdbx_description
1 polymer ?
#
loop_
_entity_poly.entity_id
_entity_poly.type
_entity_poly.pdbx_seq_one_letter_code
_entity_poly.pdbx_strand_id
1 'polypeptide(L)'
;MSWMQKLYRTYEYVQEQGLDDENLALPFHMSKAVHLKVILNDKAELVGAERFEVKKQVPIQVTEKSSKRAGSTIASYALHDGLQYIAKTAGNYLTIEYLSKVAEKDNGKKWKEFLAGTDEDKQKFADTEKAKYKDCFEFYEKQLSGWTEFGNLKEINIVLQYIQKGSLIEDLLEKQIFSFKDNILSAGKDDPFSLTIVWAVEISNDPHSDLWSKNSIKKQWIKYQESQSREESEQPELCYITGERDYAAKAYPKIEGNAKLVSANDTSGFTFLGRFLSDKQAVALGRDVSQKAFNMLKWLIKRQGIRNGDQVTVAWAISGKPVPSPMKDISSEIDWDNLDISAVENPDEIVAQRLPENSEPSPIGR
;
A
#
# COMPACT_ATOMS: atom_id res chain seq x y z
N MET A 1 -1.31 21.63 -13.79
CA MET A 1 -1.93 21.15 -12.53
C MET A 1 -1.12 21.65 -11.34
N SER A 2 -1.25 22.93 -10.98
CA SER A 2 -0.40 23.55 -9.94
C SER A 2 -0.52 22.86 -8.58
N TRP A 3 -1.73 22.45 -8.19
CA TRP A 3 -1.97 21.80 -6.89
C TRP A 3 -1.29 20.42 -6.78
N MET A 4 -1.23 19.61 -7.84
CA MET A 4 -0.59 18.29 -7.81
C MET A 4 0.93 18.44 -7.64
N GLN A 5 1.50 19.42 -8.32
CA GLN A 5 2.89 19.80 -8.14
C GLN A 5 3.16 20.31 -6.72
N LYS A 6 2.27 21.13 -6.15
CA LYS A 6 2.37 21.58 -4.76
C LYS A 6 2.30 20.42 -3.77
N LEU A 7 1.42 19.43 -3.98
CA LEU A 7 1.36 18.22 -3.16
C LEU A 7 2.66 17.41 -3.22
N TYR A 8 3.20 17.19 -4.44
CA TYR A 8 4.47 16.52 -4.63
C TYR A 8 5.62 17.27 -3.94
N ARG A 9 5.76 18.58 -4.18
CA ARG A 9 6.78 19.42 -3.52
C ARG A 9 6.65 19.42 -1.99
N THR A 10 5.42 19.41 -1.46
CA THR A 10 5.18 19.30 -0.02
C THR A 10 5.66 17.95 0.52
N TYR A 11 5.46 16.86 -0.23
CA TYR A 11 5.99 15.54 0.12
C TYR A 11 7.51 15.56 0.20
N GLU A 12 8.19 16.04 -0.84
CA GLU A 12 9.65 16.15 -0.86
C GLU A 12 10.16 17.00 0.31
N TYR A 13 9.56 18.17 0.54
CA TYR A 13 9.92 19.04 1.65
C TYR A 13 9.82 18.34 3.01
N VAL A 14 8.73 17.62 3.29
CA VAL A 14 8.56 16.88 4.56
C VAL A 14 9.63 15.80 4.72
N GLN A 15 9.97 15.08 3.63
CA GLN A 15 11.03 14.08 3.65
C GLN A 15 12.42 14.70 3.88
N GLU A 16 12.75 15.81 3.21
CA GLU A 16 14.02 16.52 3.34
C GLU A 16 14.25 17.08 4.75
N GLN A 17 13.19 17.60 5.37
CA GLN A 17 13.26 18.12 6.75
C GLN A 17 13.36 17.02 7.80
N GLY A 18 13.25 15.74 7.41
CA GLY A 18 13.24 14.62 8.35
C GLY A 18 12.07 14.69 9.33
N LEU A 19 10.97 15.34 8.93
CA LEU A 19 9.74 15.41 9.73
C LEU A 19 9.09 14.03 9.72
N ASP A 20 9.49 13.21 10.68
CA ASP A 20 8.97 11.85 10.85
C ASP A 20 7.57 11.90 11.44
N ASP A 21 6.57 11.98 10.56
CA ASP A 21 5.18 11.74 10.92
C ASP A 21 4.82 10.31 10.49
N GLU A 22 4.66 9.42 11.46
CA GLU A 22 4.31 8.00 11.25
C GLU A 22 3.04 7.82 10.39
N ASN A 23 2.21 8.85 10.25
CA ASN A 23 1.01 8.81 9.42
C ASN A 23 1.27 9.11 7.93
N LEU A 24 2.41 9.68 7.55
CA LEU A 24 2.72 9.94 6.14
C LEU A 24 3.24 8.66 5.49
N ALA A 25 2.41 8.06 4.64
CA ALA A 25 2.76 6.83 3.95
C ALA A 25 3.93 7.05 2.97
N LEU A 26 4.89 6.11 2.99
CA LEU A 26 5.93 5.99 1.98
C LEU A 26 5.33 5.63 0.61
N PRO A 27 6.01 5.95 -0.52
CA PRO A 27 5.61 5.46 -1.82
C PRO A 27 5.50 3.93 -1.79
N PHE A 28 4.51 3.37 -2.50
CA PHE A 28 4.29 1.92 -2.54
C PHE A 28 4.02 1.28 -1.18
N HIS A 29 3.51 2.05 -0.22
CA HIS A 29 3.06 1.56 1.08
C HIS A 29 1.64 2.01 1.40
N MET A 30 0.92 1.20 2.17
CA MET A 30 -0.37 1.60 2.74
C MET A 30 -0.59 1.01 4.13
N SER A 31 -1.42 1.66 4.95
CA SER A 31 -1.82 1.12 6.24
C SER A 31 -2.84 -0.02 6.05
N LYS A 32 -2.59 -1.17 6.68
CA LYS A 32 -3.56 -2.28 6.75
C LYS A 32 -3.62 -2.90 8.14
N ALA A 33 -4.80 -3.44 8.45
CA ALA A 33 -5.00 -4.26 9.63
C ALA A 33 -4.19 -5.56 9.51
N VAL A 34 -3.58 -5.96 10.62
CA VAL A 34 -2.87 -7.23 10.76
C VAL A 34 -3.48 -8.04 11.92
N HIS A 35 -3.50 -9.36 11.76
CA HIS A 35 -4.09 -10.27 12.75
C HIS A 35 -3.06 -11.21 13.39
N LEU A 36 -2.08 -11.67 12.62
CA LEU A 36 -1.08 -12.64 13.07
C LEU A 36 0.34 -12.22 12.63
N LYS A 37 1.29 -12.28 13.53
CA LYS A 37 2.73 -12.17 13.25
C LYS A 37 3.33 -13.57 13.27
N VAL A 38 3.98 -13.97 12.17
CA VAL A 38 4.73 -15.22 12.08
C VAL A 38 6.22 -14.90 12.20
N ILE A 39 6.90 -15.59 13.10
CA ILE A 39 8.31 -15.36 13.47
C ILE A 39 9.14 -16.52 12.97
N LEU A 40 10.09 -16.22 12.08
CA LEU A 40 11.02 -17.18 11.50
C LEU A 40 12.42 -16.97 12.07
N ASN A 41 13.21 -18.06 12.16
CA ASN A 41 14.64 -17.96 12.42
C ASN A 41 15.45 -17.79 11.12
N ASP A 42 16.78 -17.74 11.26
CA ASP A 42 17.75 -17.62 10.15
C ASP A 42 17.80 -18.84 9.21
N LYS A 43 17.12 -19.94 9.55
CA LYS A 43 17.01 -21.17 8.75
C LYS A 43 15.65 -21.34 8.08
N ALA A 44 14.82 -20.29 8.10
CA ALA A 44 13.45 -20.34 7.57
C ALA A 44 12.58 -21.40 8.27
N GLU A 45 12.69 -21.49 9.60
CA GLU A 45 11.81 -22.31 10.44
C GLU A 45 10.93 -21.41 11.31
N LEU A 46 9.65 -21.78 11.46
CA LEU A 46 8.74 -21.07 12.34
C LEU A 46 9.12 -21.34 13.80
N VAL A 47 9.58 -20.29 14.49
CA VAL A 47 9.93 -20.36 15.92
C VAL A 47 8.79 -19.86 16.80
N GLY A 48 8.02 -18.88 16.32
CA GLY A 48 6.90 -18.30 17.06
C GLY A 48 5.79 -17.77 16.15
N ALA A 49 4.62 -17.60 16.74
CA ALA A 49 3.49 -16.92 16.11
C ALA A 49 2.70 -16.16 17.18
N GLU A 50 2.40 -14.89 16.93
CA GLU A 50 1.73 -14.00 17.88
C GLU A 50 0.48 -13.40 17.26
N ARG A 51 -0.65 -13.46 17.96
CA ARG A 51 -1.86 -12.74 17.56
C ARG A 51 -1.83 -11.31 18.07
N PHE A 52 -2.32 -10.39 17.26
CA PHE A 52 -2.59 -9.02 17.72
C PHE A 52 -3.97 -8.97 18.37
N GLU A 53 -4.03 -8.67 19.68
CA GLU A 53 -5.29 -8.57 20.44
C GLU A 53 -6.15 -7.37 20.03
N VAL A 54 -5.51 -6.28 19.65
CA VAL A 54 -6.15 -5.06 19.15
C VAL A 54 -5.90 -4.96 17.64
N LYS A 55 -6.84 -4.32 16.92
CA LYS A 55 -6.69 -4.00 15.49
C LYS A 55 -5.45 -3.13 15.26
N LYS A 56 -4.29 -3.75 15.11
CA LYS A 56 -3.03 -3.08 14.79
C LYS A 56 -3.02 -2.74 13.31
N GLN A 57 -2.69 -1.50 13.01
CA GLN A 57 -2.43 -1.03 11.66
C GLN A 57 -0.93 -1.02 11.44
N VAL A 58 -0.47 -1.57 10.31
CA VAL A 58 0.96 -1.58 9.95
C VAL A 58 1.15 -1.07 8.51
N PRO A 59 2.28 -0.42 8.22
CA PRO A 59 2.62 0.01 6.86
C PRO A 59 3.07 -1.19 6.04
N ILE A 60 2.21 -1.65 5.13
CA ILE A 60 2.48 -2.80 4.27
C ILE A 60 3.00 -2.37 2.90
N GLN A 61 3.86 -3.19 2.30
CA GLN A 61 4.37 -3.02 0.95
C GLN A 61 3.29 -3.40 -0.08
N VAL A 62 3.02 -2.49 -1.01
CA VAL A 62 2.01 -2.67 -2.05
C VAL A 62 2.56 -2.33 -3.43
N THR A 63 1.98 -2.96 -4.44
CA THR A 63 2.11 -2.62 -5.86
C THR A 63 0.97 -1.70 -6.29
N GLU A 64 1.09 -1.02 -7.43
CA GLU A 64 -0.02 -0.23 -8.00
C GLU A 64 -1.32 -1.06 -8.11
N LYS A 65 -1.21 -2.32 -8.55
CA LYS A 65 -2.34 -3.25 -8.69
C LYS A 65 -2.93 -3.65 -7.33
N SER A 66 -2.10 -4.08 -6.38
CA SER A 66 -2.58 -4.55 -5.08
C SER A 66 -3.14 -3.43 -4.21
N SER A 67 -2.65 -2.19 -4.34
CA SER A 67 -3.21 -1.01 -3.67
C SER A 67 -4.69 -0.75 -4.00
N LYS A 68 -5.15 -1.29 -5.15
CA LYS A 68 -6.52 -1.20 -5.64
C LYS A 68 -7.28 -2.52 -5.62
N ARG A 69 -6.68 -3.58 -5.09
CA ARG A 69 -7.26 -4.94 -5.12
C ARG A 69 -8.70 -4.90 -4.62
N ALA A 70 -9.61 -5.34 -5.49
CA ALA A 70 -11.04 -5.45 -5.23
C ALA A 70 -11.62 -6.59 -6.09
N GLY A 71 -12.72 -7.19 -5.63
CA GLY A 71 -13.39 -8.27 -6.36
C GLY A 71 -12.48 -9.48 -6.57
N SER A 72 -12.48 -10.01 -7.79
CA SER A 72 -11.76 -11.24 -8.20
C SER A 72 -10.32 -11.00 -8.69
N THR A 73 -9.82 -9.76 -8.67
CA THR A 73 -8.47 -9.45 -9.16
C THR A 73 -7.39 -10.06 -8.28
N ILE A 74 -6.56 -10.94 -8.85
CA ILE A 74 -5.39 -11.51 -8.18
C ILE A 74 -4.27 -10.46 -8.17
N ALA A 75 -3.96 -9.93 -6.99
CA ALA A 75 -2.88 -8.97 -6.80
C ALA A 75 -2.36 -9.00 -5.37
N SER A 76 -1.34 -9.81 -5.07
CA SER A 76 -0.79 -9.91 -3.73
C SER A 76 -0.10 -8.63 -3.26
N TYR A 77 -0.14 -8.40 -1.96
CA TYR A 77 0.81 -7.54 -1.23
C TYR A 77 2.14 -8.32 -1.01
N ALA A 78 3.21 -7.66 -0.53
CA ALA A 78 4.54 -8.30 -0.48
C ALA A 78 4.86 -9.06 0.83
N LEU A 79 4.79 -8.42 2.00
CA LEU A 79 5.07 -9.04 3.32
C LEU A 79 3.85 -9.07 4.25
N HIS A 80 2.66 -8.94 3.67
CA HIS A 80 1.40 -8.98 4.38
C HIS A 80 0.35 -9.57 3.46
N ASP A 81 -0.40 -10.59 3.83
CA ASP A 81 -1.61 -10.97 3.07
C ASP A 81 -2.43 -12.02 3.83
N GLY A 82 -3.56 -12.46 3.26
CA GLY A 82 -4.32 -13.60 3.77
C GLY A 82 -3.70 -14.95 3.39
N LEU A 83 -4.16 -16.01 4.06
CA LEU A 83 -3.71 -17.39 3.79
C LEU A 83 -3.86 -17.81 2.33
N GLN A 84 -4.84 -17.25 1.61
CA GLN A 84 -5.05 -17.53 0.19
C GLN A 84 -3.84 -17.19 -0.70
N TYR A 85 -3.00 -16.23 -0.29
CA TYR A 85 -1.81 -15.83 -1.02
C TYR A 85 -0.55 -16.43 -0.41
N ILE A 86 -0.50 -16.57 0.92
CA ILE A 86 0.73 -16.89 1.63
C ILE A 86 0.92 -18.40 1.85
N ALA A 87 -0.16 -19.16 2.04
CA ALA A 87 -0.07 -20.57 2.38
C ALA A 87 -0.20 -21.45 1.14
N LYS A 88 0.91 -22.08 0.74
CA LYS A 88 0.95 -23.05 -0.38
C LYS A 88 -0.06 -24.17 -0.26
N THR A 89 -0.28 -24.67 0.96
CA THR A 89 -1.18 -25.78 1.28
C THR A 89 -2.62 -25.35 1.57
N ALA A 90 -2.95 -24.06 1.43
CA ALA A 90 -4.28 -23.52 1.75
C ALA A 90 -5.43 -24.31 1.11
N GLY A 91 -5.28 -24.74 -0.15
CA GLY A 91 -6.29 -25.51 -0.87
C GLY A 91 -6.65 -26.85 -0.19
N ASN A 92 -5.74 -27.45 0.57
CA ASN A 92 -5.99 -28.71 1.29
C ASN A 92 -7.03 -28.53 2.42
N TYR A 93 -7.20 -27.30 2.89
CA TYR A 93 -8.11 -26.95 3.98
C TYR A 93 -9.42 -26.33 3.49
N LEU A 94 -9.61 -26.20 2.17
CA LEU A 94 -10.89 -25.84 1.54
C LEU A 94 -11.76 -27.08 1.35
N THR A 95 -12.11 -27.71 2.45
CA THR A 95 -13.00 -28.89 2.49
C THR A 95 -14.46 -28.48 2.26
N ILE A 96 -15.32 -29.43 1.93
CA ILE A 96 -16.76 -29.16 1.76
C ILE A 96 -17.37 -28.70 3.09
N GLU A 97 -16.94 -29.28 4.20
CA GLU A 97 -17.40 -28.96 5.55
C GLU A 97 -16.98 -27.54 5.95
N TYR A 98 -15.73 -27.15 5.67
CA TYR A 98 -15.27 -25.78 5.87
C TYR A 98 -16.07 -24.79 5.02
N LEU A 99 -16.21 -25.05 3.72
CA LEU A 99 -16.92 -24.17 2.79
C LEU A 99 -18.42 -24.06 3.14
N SER A 100 -19.03 -25.13 3.63
CA SER A 100 -20.42 -25.13 4.10
C SER A 100 -20.59 -24.21 5.31
N LYS A 101 -19.67 -24.28 6.28
CA LYS A 101 -19.66 -23.38 7.44
C LYS A 101 -19.46 -21.90 7.06
N VAL A 102 -18.69 -21.62 6.02
CA VAL A 102 -18.56 -20.27 5.46
C VAL A 102 -19.87 -19.84 4.80
N ALA A 103 -20.47 -20.72 3.98
CA ALA A 103 -21.71 -20.46 3.27
C ALA A 103 -22.90 -20.20 4.20
N GLU A 104 -22.96 -20.84 5.37
CA GLU A 104 -23.97 -20.58 6.40
C GLU A 104 -23.90 -19.15 6.97
N LYS A 105 -22.72 -18.52 6.92
CA LYS A 105 -22.50 -17.16 7.41
C LYS A 105 -22.61 -16.09 6.31
N ASP A 106 -22.47 -16.48 5.05
CA ASP A 106 -22.49 -15.57 3.90
C ASP A 106 -23.68 -15.85 2.99
N ASN A 107 -24.64 -14.93 2.97
CA ASN A 107 -25.87 -15.02 2.18
C ASN A 107 -25.71 -14.69 0.68
N GLY A 108 -24.47 -14.63 0.17
CA GLY A 108 -24.16 -14.39 -1.23
C GLY A 108 -24.77 -15.44 -2.17
N LYS A 109 -25.08 -15.02 -3.41
CA LYS A 109 -25.69 -15.89 -4.44
C LYS A 109 -24.92 -17.20 -4.65
N LYS A 110 -23.59 -17.12 -4.76
CA LYS A 110 -22.72 -18.29 -4.95
C LYS A 110 -22.82 -19.31 -3.81
N TRP A 111 -23.03 -18.86 -2.58
CA TRP A 111 -23.08 -19.72 -1.39
C TRP A 111 -24.45 -20.39 -1.26
N LYS A 112 -25.53 -19.70 -1.63
CA LYS A 112 -26.86 -20.32 -1.74
C LYS A 112 -26.88 -21.43 -2.78
N GLU A 113 -26.27 -21.19 -3.94
CA GLU A 113 -26.11 -22.20 -5.00
C GLU A 113 -25.26 -23.39 -4.51
N PHE A 114 -24.15 -23.12 -3.82
CA PHE A 114 -23.31 -24.16 -3.22
C PHE A 114 -24.06 -25.04 -2.20
N LEU A 115 -24.83 -24.43 -1.29
CA LEU A 115 -25.58 -25.16 -0.26
C LEU A 115 -26.73 -26.00 -0.85
N ALA A 116 -27.37 -25.51 -1.90
CA ALA A 116 -28.46 -26.20 -2.60
C ALA A 116 -27.98 -27.26 -3.61
N GLY A 117 -26.68 -27.26 -3.94
CA GLY A 117 -26.08 -28.17 -4.92
C GLY A 117 -25.96 -29.61 -4.42
N THR A 118 -25.80 -30.53 -5.37
CA THR A 118 -25.45 -31.93 -5.10
C THR A 118 -24.04 -32.06 -4.55
N ASP A 119 -23.67 -33.24 -4.05
CA ASP A 119 -22.29 -33.50 -3.58
C ASP A 119 -21.26 -33.30 -4.71
N GLU A 120 -21.62 -33.64 -5.95
CA GLU A 120 -20.78 -33.38 -7.13
C GLU A 120 -20.63 -31.87 -7.40
N ASP A 121 -21.70 -31.09 -7.27
CA ASP A 121 -21.64 -29.63 -7.43
C ASP A 121 -20.76 -28.98 -6.36
N LYS A 122 -20.87 -29.45 -5.11
CA LYS A 122 -20.06 -28.98 -3.99
C LYS A 122 -18.58 -29.31 -4.20
N GLN A 123 -18.28 -30.52 -4.67
CA GLN A 123 -16.91 -30.92 -4.99
C GLN A 123 -16.32 -30.05 -6.11
N LYS A 124 -17.06 -29.84 -7.20
CA LYS A 124 -16.64 -28.97 -8.31
C LYS A 124 -16.41 -27.52 -7.86
N PHE A 125 -17.27 -27.01 -6.97
CA PHE A 125 -17.09 -25.68 -6.38
C PHE A 125 -15.81 -25.62 -5.54
N ALA A 126 -15.59 -26.60 -4.67
CA ALA A 126 -14.37 -26.68 -3.85
C ALA A 126 -13.11 -26.73 -4.71
N ASP A 127 -13.10 -27.52 -5.78
CA ASP A 127 -11.96 -27.62 -6.69
C ASP A 127 -11.70 -26.31 -7.45
N THR A 128 -12.76 -25.57 -7.79
CA THR A 128 -12.65 -24.23 -8.37
C THR A 128 -12.02 -23.23 -7.39
N GLU A 129 -12.42 -23.25 -6.12
CA GLU A 129 -11.81 -22.38 -5.09
C GLU A 129 -10.35 -22.77 -4.82
N LYS A 130 -10.04 -24.08 -4.77
CA LYS A 130 -8.65 -24.57 -4.63
C LYS A 130 -7.75 -24.08 -5.78
N ALA A 131 -8.24 -24.12 -7.01
CA ALA A 131 -7.50 -23.60 -8.17
C ALA A 131 -7.21 -22.10 -8.02
N LYS A 132 -8.19 -21.29 -7.60
CA LYS A 132 -7.98 -19.85 -7.37
C LYS A 132 -6.94 -19.57 -6.29
N TYR A 133 -6.94 -20.35 -5.21
CA TYR A 133 -5.96 -20.21 -4.12
C TYR A 133 -4.57 -20.59 -4.59
N LYS A 134 -4.44 -21.61 -5.43
CA LYS A 134 -3.19 -21.95 -6.10
C LYS A 134 -2.68 -20.79 -6.97
N ASP A 135 -3.53 -20.21 -7.81
CA ASP A 135 -3.16 -19.06 -8.65
C ASP A 135 -2.75 -17.84 -7.80
N CYS A 136 -3.42 -17.61 -6.67
CA CYS A 136 -3.05 -16.57 -5.71
C CYS A 136 -1.66 -16.80 -5.11
N PHE A 137 -1.38 -18.02 -4.65
CA PHE A 137 -0.08 -18.38 -4.10
C PHE A 137 1.03 -18.24 -5.16
N GLU A 138 0.84 -18.78 -6.36
CA GLU A 138 1.82 -18.68 -7.45
C GLU A 138 2.11 -17.21 -7.82
N PHE A 139 1.09 -16.35 -7.81
CA PHE A 139 1.27 -14.91 -8.00
C PHE A 139 2.12 -14.29 -6.89
N TYR A 140 1.83 -14.63 -5.63
CA TYR A 140 2.56 -14.14 -4.46
C TYR A 140 4.02 -14.59 -4.48
N GLU A 141 4.26 -15.88 -4.69
CA GLU A 141 5.59 -16.49 -4.78
C GLU A 141 6.42 -15.83 -5.89
N LYS A 142 5.82 -15.62 -7.08
CA LYS A 142 6.50 -14.94 -8.19
C LYS A 142 6.88 -13.51 -7.84
N GLN A 143 5.98 -12.77 -7.19
CA GLN A 143 6.26 -11.39 -6.76
C GLN A 143 7.42 -11.35 -5.75
N LEU A 144 7.40 -12.22 -4.75
CA LEU A 144 8.42 -12.28 -3.71
C LEU A 144 9.77 -12.74 -4.29
N SER A 145 9.76 -13.74 -5.18
CA SER A 145 10.94 -14.22 -5.92
C SER A 145 11.63 -13.10 -6.70
N GLY A 146 10.87 -12.35 -7.52
CA GLY A 146 11.44 -11.24 -8.28
C GLY A 146 12.02 -10.15 -7.38
N TRP A 147 11.43 -9.93 -6.20
CA TRP A 147 11.97 -8.97 -5.23
C TRP A 147 13.26 -9.48 -4.57
N THR A 148 13.32 -10.76 -4.22
CA THR A 148 14.54 -11.38 -3.69
C THR A 148 15.70 -11.34 -4.68
N GLU A 149 15.43 -11.62 -5.96
CA GLU A 149 16.42 -11.55 -7.03
C GLU A 149 16.97 -10.13 -7.22
N PHE A 150 16.09 -9.11 -7.10
CA PHE A 150 16.47 -7.72 -7.30
C PHE A 150 17.43 -7.19 -6.23
N GLY A 151 17.15 -7.45 -4.95
CA GLY A 151 17.86 -6.77 -3.88
C GLY A 151 18.48 -7.66 -2.80
N ASN A 152 18.31 -8.98 -2.88
CA ASN A 152 19.03 -9.99 -2.08
C ASN A 152 19.10 -9.71 -0.56
N LEU A 153 18.00 -9.27 0.04
CA LEU A 153 17.91 -9.11 1.50
C LEU A 153 17.69 -10.49 2.13
N LYS A 154 18.52 -10.82 3.12
CA LYS A 154 18.53 -12.14 3.79
C LYS A 154 17.17 -12.48 4.38
N GLU A 155 16.52 -11.52 5.02
CA GLU A 155 15.20 -11.69 5.65
C GLU A 155 14.11 -12.05 4.64
N ILE A 156 14.14 -11.44 3.46
CA ILE A 156 13.16 -11.71 2.41
C ILE A 156 13.42 -13.10 1.80
N ASN A 157 14.69 -13.47 1.62
CA ASN A 157 15.07 -14.83 1.20
C ASN A 157 14.58 -15.89 2.19
N ILE A 158 14.67 -15.62 3.49
CA ILE A 158 14.18 -16.52 4.55
C ILE A 158 12.65 -16.70 4.44
N VAL A 159 11.92 -15.60 4.28
CA VAL A 159 10.45 -15.67 4.08
C VAL A 159 10.12 -16.46 2.81
N LEU A 160 10.81 -16.21 1.70
CA LEU A 160 10.60 -16.94 0.44
C LEU A 160 10.85 -18.44 0.60
N GLN A 161 11.97 -18.84 1.22
CA GLN A 161 12.29 -20.24 1.48
C GLN A 161 11.20 -20.91 2.32
N TYR A 162 10.70 -20.23 3.36
CA TYR A 162 9.67 -20.75 4.23
C TYR A 162 8.33 -20.97 3.50
N ILE A 163 7.84 -19.98 2.74
CA ILE A 163 6.57 -20.13 2.01
C ILE A 163 6.66 -21.22 0.93
N GLN A 164 7.83 -21.40 0.32
CA GLN A 164 8.08 -22.42 -0.70
C GLN A 164 8.05 -23.83 -0.14
N LYS A 165 8.55 -24.01 1.10
CA LYS A 165 8.41 -25.26 1.87
C LYS A 165 6.94 -25.64 2.04
N GLY A 166 6.07 -24.64 2.23
CA GLY A 166 4.62 -24.83 2.28
C GLY A 166 4.11 -25.49 3.55
N SER A 167 4.77 -25.25 4.69
CA SER A 167 4.37 -25.81 6.00
C SER A 167 3.59 -24.83 6.89
N LEU A 168 3.21 -23.65 6.40
CA LEU A 168 2.65 -22.59 7.26
C LEU A 168 1.40 -23.02 8.04
N ILE A 169 0.42 -23.65 7.40
CA ILE A 169 -0.81 -24.03 8.12
C ILE A 169 -0.51 -25.17 9.08
N GLU A 170 0.32 -26.12 8.67
CA GLU A 170 0.77 -27.26 9.46
C GLU A 170 1.52 -26.80 10.73
N ASP A 171 2.46 -25.87 10.60
CA ASP A 171 3.22 -25.31 11.72
C ASP A 171 2.30 -24.52 12.67
N LEU A 172 1.30 -23.80 12.15
CA LEU A 172 0.30 -23.09 12.97
C LEU A 172 -0.66 -24.03 13.69
N LEU A 173 -0.94 -25.21 13.13
CA LEU A 173 -1.68 -26.28 13.81
C LEU A 173 -0.85 -26.89 14.95
N GLU A 174 0.44 -27.16 14.71
CA GLU A 174 1.37 -27.69 15.72
C GLU A 174 1.51 -26.72 16.91
N LYS A 175 1.62 -25.42 16.63
CA LYS A 175 1.66 -24.35 17.65
C LYS A 175 0.30 -24.06 18.30
N GLN A 176 -0.75 -24.80 17.95
CA GLN A 176 -2.12 -24.63 18.47
C GLN A 176 -2.73 -23.23 18.25
N ILE A 177 -2.23 -22.49 17.26
CA ILE A 177 -2.81 -21.20 16.85
C ILE A 177 -4.06 -21.44 16.02
N PHE A 178 -4.01 -22.48 15.18
CA PHE A 178 -5.14 -23.03 14.44
C PHE A 178 -5.54 -24.39 15.01
N SER A 179 -6.74 -24.84 14.66
CA SER A 179 -7.18 -26.21 14.89
C SER A 179 -7.93 -26.75 13.68
N PHE A 180 -7.76 -28.03 13.41
CA PHE A 180 -8.42 -28.74 12.32
C PHE A 180 -9.19 -29.92 12.92
N LYS A 181 -10.52 -29.80 12.96
CA LYS A 181 -11.43 -30.82 13.52
C LYS A 181 -12.63 -30.95 12.61
N ASP A 182 -13.11 -32.17 12.41
CA ASP A 182 -14.26 -32.48 11.55
C ASP A 182 -14.11 -31.85 10.15
N ASN A 183 -12.90 -31.94 9.58
CA ASN A 183 -12.51 -31.33 8.32
C ASN A 183 -12.61 -29.80 8.26
N ILE A 184 -12.76 -29.11 9.39
CA ILE A 184 -12.91 -27.64 9.44
C ILE A 184 -11.67 -27.01 10.05
N LEU A 185 -10.99 -26.15 9.27
CA LEU A 185 -9.92 -25.30 9.77
C LEU A 185 -10.52 -24.12 10.54
N SER A 186 -10.01 -23.85 11.73
CA SER A 186 -10.50 -22.78 12.60
C SER A 186 -9.38 -22.11 13.37
N ALA A 187 -9.58 -20.84 13.70
CA ALA A 187 -8.61 -20.00 14.36
C ALA A 187 -9.27 -19.38 15.60
N GLY A 188 -9.60 -20.21 16.59
CA GLY A 188 -10.41 -19.79 17.74
C GLY A 188 -11.84 -19.44 17.29
N LYS A 189 -12.26 -18.19 17.52
CA LYS A 189 -13.59 -17.69 17.07
C LYS A 189 -13.56 -17.13 15.65
N ASP A 190 -12.36 -16.88 15.11
CA ASP A 190 -12.17 -16.25 13.82
C ASP A 190 -12.08 -17.28 12.70
N ASP A 191 -12.39 -16.84 11.49
CA ASP A 191 -12.10 -17.58 10.27
C ASP A 191 -10.60 -17.44 9.93
N PRO A 192 -9.81 -18.54 9.89
CA PRO A 192 -8.40 -18.50 9.51
C PRO A 192 -8.12 -17.76 8.20
N PHE A 193 -9.00 -17.89 7.21
CA PHE A 193 -8.81 -17.30 5.88
C PHE A 193 -9.17 -15.80 5.84
N SER A 194 -9.81 -15.28 6.89
CA SER A 194 -10.01 -13.85 7.10
C SER A 194 -8.81 -13.16 7.77
N LEU A 195 -7.91 -13.93 8.37
CA LEU A 195 -6.73 -13.41 9.04
C LEU A 195 -5.69 -12.96 8.02
N THR A 196 -5.00 -11.87 8.36
CA THR A 196 -3.85 -11.36 7.60
C THR A 196 -2.59 -11.54 8.42
N ILE A 197 -1.55 -12.01 7.74
CA ILE A 197 -0.27 -12.38 8.33
C ILE A 197 0.77 -11.32 8.01
N VAL A 198 1.69 -11.07 8.93
CA VAL A 198 2.95 -10.36 8.70
C VAL A 198 4.12 -11.19 9.20
N TRP A 199 5.31 -10.85 8.71
CA TRP A 199 6.53 -11.59 8.98
C TRP A 199 7.44 -10.85 9.95
N ALA A 200 8.06 -11.63 10.82
CA ALA A 200 9.23 -11.25 11.60
C ALA A 200 10.33 -12.29 11.38
N VAL A 201 11.59 -11.85 11.32
CA VAL A 201 12.75 -12.74 11.15
C VAL A 201 13.78 -12.42 12.23
N GLU A 202 14.08 -13.41 13.06
CA GLU A 202 15.09 -13.32 14.10
C GLU A 202 16.45 -13.75 13.55
N ILE A 203 17.38 -12.80 13.51
CA ILE A 203 18.77 -13.01 13.09
C ILE A 203 19.67 -12.55 14.24
N SER A 204 20.76 -13.29 14.48
CA SER A 204 21.76 -12.90 15.47
C SER A 204 22.25 -11.47 15.23
N ASN A 205 22.25 -10.66 16.29
CA ASN A 205 22.64 -9.24 16.29
C ASN A 205 21.71 -8.29 15.53
N ASP A 206 20.48 -8.68 15.21
CA ASP A 206 19.45 -7.77 14.70
C ASP A 206 18.31 -7.58 15.71
N PRO A 207 18.21 -6.41 16.36
CA PRO A 207 17.16 -6.16 17.35
C PRO A 207 15.77 -5.89 16.73
N HIS A 208 15.67 -5.71 15.41
CA HIS A 208 14.39 -5.41 14.75
C HIS A 208 13.89 -6.66 14.02
N SER A 209 13.09 -7.51 14.65
CA SER A 209 12.56 -8.69 13.97
C SER A 209 11.48 -8.37 12.94
N ASP A 210 10.68 -7.33 13.18
CA ASP A 210 9.45 -7.02 12.43
C ASP A 210 9.73 -6.42 11.05
N LEU A 211 9.46 -7.18 9.98
CA LEU A 211 9.91 -6.80 8.63
C LEU A 211 9.19 -5.56 8.07
N TRP A 212 7.94 -5.31 8.48
CA TRP A 212 7.20 -4.11 8.05
C TRP A 212 7.75 -2.82 8.66
N SER A 213 8.52 -2.92 9.75
CA SER A 213 9.09 -1.76 10.45
C SER A 213 10.47 -1.35 9.91
N LYS A 214 11.22 -2.31 9.35
CA LYS A 214 12.61 -2.12 8.86
C LYS A 214 12.72 -1.12 7.72
N ASN A 215 13.56 -0.10 7.92
CA ASN A 215 13.87 0.90 6.90
C ASN A 215 14.62 0.34 5.69
N SER A 216 15.49 -0.65 5.87
CA SER A 216 16.17 -1.34 4.75
C SER A 216 15.17 -1.99 3.80
N ILE A 217 14.19 -2.70 4.34
CA ILE A 217 13.13 -3.38 3.58
C ILE A 217 12.23 -2.36 2.87
N LYS A 218 11.76 -1.33 3.58
CA LYS A 218 10.94 -0.26 2.99
C LYS A 218 11.63 0.40 1.80
N LYS A 219 12.90 0.80 1.96
CA LYS A 219 13.70 1.44 0.90
C LYS A 219 13.96 0.49 -0.28
N GLN A 220 14.23 -0.78 -0.01
CA GLN A 220 14.50 -1.76 -1.06
C GLN A 220 13.23 -2.14 -1.85
N TRP A 221 12.06 -2.19 -1.20
CA TRP A 221 10.78 -2.34 -1.89
C TRP A 221 10.48 -1.19 -2.86
N ILE A 222 10.69 0.05 -2.42
CA ILE A 222 10.51 1.25 -3.27
C ILE A 222 11.39 1.14 -4.52
N LYS A 223 12.69 0.88 -4.33
CA LYS A 223 13.63 0.69 -5.45
C LYS A 223 13.23 -0.44 -6.40
N TYR A 224 12.70 -1.54 -5.86
CA TYR A 224 12.21 -2.65 -6.68
C TYR A 224 11.00 -2.24 -7.51
N GLN A 225 10.01 -1.55 -6.91
CA GLN A 225 8.86 -1.05 -7.66
C GLN A 225 9.25 -0.03 -8.74
N GLU A 226 10.23 0.82 -8.45
CA GLU A 226 10.83 1.74 -9.41
C GLU A 226 11.57 1.01 -10.53
N SER A 227 12.20 -0.16 -10.27
CA SER A 227 12.93 -0.92 -11.29
C SER A 227 12.02 -1.78 -12.18
N GLN A 228 10.92 -2.31 -11.64
CA GLN A 228 9.90 -3.09 -12.38
C GLN A 228 9.22 -2.30 -13.50
N SER A 229 9.44 -0.99 -13.52
CA SER A 229 8.98 -0.12 -14.58
C SER A 229 9.69 -0.35 -15.92
N ARG A 230 10.82 -1.07 -15.96
CA ARG A 230 11.62 -1.36 -17.15
C ARG A 230 11.21 -2.60 -17.96
N GLU A 231 9.96 -3.06 -17.86
CA GLU A 231 9.48 -4.15 -18.74
C GLU A 231 9.53 -3.71 -20.22
N GLU A 232 9.99 -4.61 -21.10
CA GLU A 232 10.57 -4.38 -22.44
C GLU A 232 9.71 -3.60 -23.48
N SER A 233 8.46 -3.23 -23.17
CA SER A 233 7.52 -2.59 -24.11
C SER A 233 7.02 -1.20 -23.70
N GLU A 234 7.29 -0.74 -22.48
CA GLU A 234 6.90 0.61 -22.03
C GLU A 234 8.09 1.56 -22.12
N GLN A 235 7.89 2.70 -22.78
CA GLN A 235 8.88 3.78 -22.83
C GLN A 235 8.50 4.85 -21.81
N PRO A 236 9.48 5.49 -21.15
CA PRO A 236 9.19 6.58 -20.23
C PRO A 236 8.60 7.77 -20.99
N GLU A 237 7.49 8.28 -20.45
CA GLU A 237 6.72 9.39 -20.99
C GLU A 237 7.03 10.67 -20.20
N LEU A 238 6.67 11.83 -20.74
CA LEU A 238 6.86 13.09 -20.05
C LEU A 238 5.90 13.17 -18.85
N CYS A 239 6.42 13.24 -17.62
CA CYS A 239 5.61 13.53 -16.45
C CYS A 239 5.23 15.01 -16.44
N TYR A 240 3.92 15.30 -16.41
CA TYR A 240 3.40 16.68 -16.47
C TYR A 240 3.60 17.50 -15.18
N ILE A 241 4.18 16.90 -14.14
CA ILE A 241 4.43 17.54 -12.83
C ILE A 241 5.89 17.93 -12.65
N THR A 242 6.80 17.02 -12.99
CA THR A 242 8.24 17.24 -12.87
C THR A 242 8.85 17.78 -14.17
N GLY A 243 8.24 17.50 -15.33
CA GLY A 243 8.82 17.79 -16.64
C GLY A 243 9.89 16.78 -17.07
N GLU A 244 10.12 15.72 -16.28
CA GLU A 244 11.09 14.67 -16.57
C GLU A 244 10.42 13.46 -17.23
N ARG A 245 11.21 12.61 -17.88
CA ARG A 245 10.72 11.35 -18.44
C ARG A 245 10.64 10.29 -17.34
N ASP A 246 9.45 9.80 -17.07
CA ASP A 246 9.17 8.76 -16.08
C ASP A 246 8.13 7.78 -16.63
N TYR A 247 8.03 6.60 -16.02
CA TYR A 247 6.99 5.65 -16.35
C TYR A 247 5.66 6.14 -15.80
N ALA A 248 4.67 6.25 -16.69
CA ALA A 248 3.34 6.68 -16.31
C ALA A 248 2.72 5.75 -15.27
N ALA A 249 2.02 6.35 -14.30
CA ALA A 249 1.20 5.63 -13.34
C ALA A 249 0.10 4.88 -14.07
N LYS A 250 0.07 3.56 -13.92
CA LYS A 250 -1.00 2.73 -14.48
C LYS A 250 -2.29 2.93 -13.69
N ALA A 251 -2.15 3.36 -12.44
CA ALA A 251 -3.22 3.33 -11.49
C ALA A 251 -3.06 4.37 -10.36
N TYR A 252 -3.83 5.46 -10.44
CA TYR A 252 -3.91 6.48 -9.38
C TYR A 252 -4.55 5.99 -8.07
N PRO A 253 -3.94 6.22 -6.89
CA PRO A 253 -4.51 5.84 -5.60
C PRO A 253 -5.90 6.44 -5.35
N LYS A 254 -6.75 5.71 -4.61
CA LYS A 254 -7.97 6.30 -4.02
C LYS A 254 -7.57 7.24 -2.89
N ILE A 255 -8.32 8.33 -2.67
CA ILE A 255 -8.07 9.28 -1.56
C ILE A 255 -8.85 8.85 -0.33
N GLU A 256 -10.18 8.91 -0.41
CA GLU A 256 -11.10 8.54 0.67
C GLU A 256 -12.27 7.74 0.09
N GLY A 257 -12.61 6.61 0.71
CA GLY A 257 -13.62 5.69 0.18
C GLY A 257 -13.30 5.26 -1.27
N ASN A 258 -14.18 5.63 -2.20
CA ASN A 258 -14.01 5.38 -3.64
C ASN A 258 -13.58 6.62 -4.45
N ALA A 259 -13.37 7.77 -3.80
CA ALA A 259 -12.98 9.00 -4.48
C ALA A 259 -11.58 8.88 -5.10
N LYS A 260 -11.47 9.33 -6.35
CA LYS A 260 -10.22 9.40 -7.13
C LYS A 260 -10.00 10.83 -7.56
N LEU A 261 -8.75 11.28 -7.45
CA LEU A 261 -8.37 12.63 -7.87
C LEU A 261 -8.11 12.71 -9.38
N VAL A 262 -7.57 11.63 -9.94
CA VAL A 262 -7.39 11.44 -11.37
C VAL A 262 -8.01 10.09 -11.74
N SER A 263 -8.95 10.11 -12.68
CA SER A 263 -9.56 8.90 -13.24
C SER A 263 -10.03 9.16 -14.65
N ALA A 264 -9.92 8.15 -15.49
CA ALA A 264 -10.59 8.07 -16.78
C ALA A 264 -11.45 6.81 -16.79
N ASN A 265 -12.63 6.91 -17.40
CA ASN A 265 -13.63 5.84 -17.44
C ASN A 265 -14.34 5.74 -18.80
N ASP A 266 -13.97 6.57 -19.77
CA ASP A 266 -14.57 6.57 -21.11
C ASP A 266 -13.50 6.77 -22.18
N THR A 267 -13.63 5.99 -23.24
CA THR A 267 -12.80 6.03 -24.45
C THR A 267 -13.67 5.92 -25.71
N SER A 268 -14.99 6.07 -25.58
CA SER A 268 -16.00 5.82 -26.61
C SER A 268 -16.74 7.10 -27.02
N GLY A 269 -17.45 7.10 -28.14
CA GLY A 269 -18.33 8.23 -28.50
C GLY A 269 -17.60 9.56 -28.76
N PHE A 270 -16.41 9.52 -29.36
CA PHE A 270 -15.56 10.70 -29.62
C PHE A 270 -15.06 11.43 -28.36
N THR A 271 -14.85 10.74 -27.23
CA THR A 271 -14.35 11.33 -25.96
C THR A 271 -13.21 12.35 -26.16
N PHE A 272 -12.27 12.04 -27.06
CA PHE A 272 -11.07 12.84 -27.26
C PHE A 272 -11.16 13.83 -28.42
N LEU A 273 -12.24 13.81 -29.22
CA LEU A 273 -12.46 14.68 -30.39
C LEU A 273 -11.22 14.82 -31.31
N GLY A 274 -10.46 13.72 -31.48
CA GLY A 274 -9.23 13.69 -32.28
C GLY A 274 -8.00 14.36 -31.64
N ARG A 275 -8.09 14.92 -30.43
CA ARG A 275 -6.96 15.51 -29.71
C ARG A 275 -6.01 14.46 -29.13
N PHE A 276 -6.58 13.37 -28.63
CA PHE A 276 -5.84 12.26 -28.04
C PHE A 276 -6.33 10.92 -28.59
N LEU A 277 -5.42 9.95 -28.65
CA LEU A 277 -5.68 8.55 -28.98
C LEU A 277 -6.16 7.77 -27.75
N SER A 278 -5.73 8.17 -26.55
CA SER A 278 -6.13 7.56 -25.29
C SER A 278 -6.14 8.58 -24.16
N ASP A 279 -6.85 8.24 -23.08
CA ASP A 279 -6.87 8.97 -21.82
C ASP A 279 -5.47 9.23 -21.24
N LYS A 280 -4.53 8.31 -21.47
CA LYS A 280 -3.14 8.42 -21.02
C LYS A 280 -2.42 9.65 -21.57
N GLN A 281 -2.79 10.13 -22.77
CA GLN A 281 -2.19 11.32 -23.37
C GLN A 281 -2.74 12.64 -22.79
N ALA A 282 -3.90 12.59 -22.14
CA ALA A 282 -4.51 13.77 -21.53
C ALA A 282 -3.74 14.20 -20.27
N VAL A 283 -3.34 13.25 -19.42
CA VAL A 283 -2.54 13.49 -18.22
C VAL A 283 -1.60 12.29 -17.97
N ALA A 284 -0.30 12.52 -18.12
CA ALA A 284 0.74 11.57 -17.73
C ALA A 284 1.40 12.01 -16.43
N LEU A 285 1.24 11.20 -15.38
CA LEU A 285 1.93 11.39 -14.09
C LEU A 285 2.93 10.25 -13.89
N GLY A 286 4.13 10.58 -13.45
CA GLY A 286 5.11 9.60 -13.01
C GLY A 286 4.58 8.76 -11.85
N ARG A 287 4.94 7.48 -11.81
CA ARG A 287 4.48 6.54 -10.77
C ARG A 287 4.80 7.06 -9.38
N ASP A 288 6.06 7.41 -9.13
CA ASP A 288 6.52 7.91 -7.83
C ASP A 288 5.82 9.22 -7.45
N VAL A 289 5.82 10.18 -8.37
CA VAL A 289 5.14 11.49 -8.21
C VAL A 289 3.68 11.30 -7.81
N SER A 290 2.97 10.38 -8.47
CA SER A 290 1.57 10.09 -8.17
C SER A 290 1.40 9.47 -6.77
N GLN A 291 2.27 8.56 -6.33
CA GLN A 291 2.17 7.97 -5.00
C GLN A 291 2.41 9.03 -3.92
N LYS A 292 3.47 9.82 -4.07
CA LYS A 292 3.85 10.89 -3.13
C LYS A 292 2.78 11.96 -3.01
N ALA A 293 2.28 12.49 -4.12
CA ALA A 293 1.27 13.54 -4.10
C ALA A 293 -0.04 13.07 -3.46
N PHE A 294 -0.48 11.84 -3.74
CA PHE A 294 -1.73 11.30 -3.18
C PHE A 294 -1.57 10.92 -1.70
N ASN A 295 -0.41 10.41 -1.28
CA ASN A 295 -0.11 10.16 0.13
C ASN A 295 -0.07 11.47 0.91
N MET A 296 0.54 12.52 0.35
CA MET A 296 0.54 13.85 0.96
C MET A 296 -0.88 14.40 1.12
N LEU A 297 -1.73 14.28 0.10
CA LEU A 297 -3.11 14.74 0.20
C LEU A 297 -3.90 14.01 1.29
N LYS A 298 -3.76 12.67 1.38
CA LYS A 298 -4.40 11.90 2.47
C LYS A 298 -3.92 12.34 3.84
N TRP A 299 -2.62 12.57 3.97
CA TRP A 299 -2.01 13.04 5.21
C TRP A 299 -2.54 14.42 5.60
N LEU A 300 -2.57 15.37 4.66
CA LEU A 300 -3.14 16.71 4.87
C LEU A 300 -4.63 16.65 5.26
N ILE A 301 -5.44 15.82 4.57
CA ILE A 301 -6.86 15.65 4.91
C ILE A 301 -7.01 15.11 6.34
N LYS A 302 -6.23 14.10 6.72
CA LYS A 302 -6.30 13.51 8.07
C LYS A 302 -5.87 14.50 9.15
N ARG A 303 -4.87 15.33 8.86
CA ARG A 303 -4.25 16.25 9.83
C ARG A 303 -5.03 17.55 10.00
N GLN A 304 -5.52 18.13 8.91
CA GLN A 304 -6.09 19.49 8.90
C GLN A 304 -7.26 19.67 7.91
N GLY A 305 -7.85 18.58 7.40
CA GLY A 305 -9.04 18.66 6.54
C GLY A 305 -10.27 19.12 7.32
N ILE A 306 -10.95 20.14 6.80
CA ILE A 306 -12.23 20.65 7.31
C ILE A 306 -13.36 19.99 6.53
N ARG A 307 -14.31 19.36 7.23
CA ARG A 307 -15.43 18.64 6.60
C ARG A 307 -16.71 19.46 6.62
N ASN A 308 -17.45 19.40 5.51
CA ASN A 308 -18.82 19.86 5.40
C ASN A 308 -19.63 18.78 4.64
N GLY A 309 -20.26 17.87 5.39
CA GLY A 309 -20.82 16.65 4.82
C GLY A 309 -19.75 15.81 4.13
N ASP A 310 -19.97 15.49 2.85
CA ASP A 310 -19.03 14.74 2.01
C ASP A 310 -17.88 15.60 1.45
N GLN A 311 -17.99 16.93 1.53
CA GLN A 311 -16.95 17.84 1.07
C GLN A 311 -15.82 17.95 2.10
N VAL A 312 -14.58 17.90 1.62
CA VAL A 312 -13.38 18.15 2.42
C VAL A 312 -12.61 19.32 1.83
N THR A 313 -12.34 20.33 2.65
CA THR A 313 -11.51 21.48 2.31
C THR A 313 -10.20 21.40 3.05
N VAL A 314 -9.09 21.61 2.35
CA VAL A 314 -7.74 21.61 2.93
C VAL A 314 -6.95 22.80 2.40
N ALA A 315 -6.26 23.50 3.29
CA ALA A 315 -5.36 24.59 2.96
C ALA A 315 -4.03 24.36 3.68
N TRP A 316 -2.91 24.53 2.96
CA TRP A 316 -1.57 24.29 3.50
C TRP A 316 -0.54 25.18 2.79
N ALA A 317 0.60 25.39 3.45
CA ALA A 317 1.78 26.03 2.88
C ALA A 317 2.88 24.97 2.75
N ILE A 318 3.61 24.98 1.63
CA ILE A 318 4.73 24.03 1.41
C ILE A 318 5.78 24.19 2.52
N SER A 319 6.06 25.43 2.92
CA SER A 319 7.00 25.78 3.99
C SER A 319 6.58 25.32 5.39
N GLY A 320 5.40 24.73 5.56
CA GLY A 320 4.87 24.34 6.86
C GLY A 320 4.43 25.50 7.76
N LYS A 321 4.51 26.75 7.26
CA LYS A 321 4.01 27.92 7.99
C LYS A 321 2.53 27.75 8.35
N PRO A 322 2.08 28.21 9.54
CA PRO A 322 0.67 28.18 9.90
C PRO A 322 -0.17 28.85 8.82
N VAL A 323 -1.20 28.14 8.36
CA VAL A 323 -2.17 28.69 7.41
C VAL A 323 -3.43 29.03 8.20
N PRO A 324 -3.97 30.26 8.05
CA PRO A 324 -5.25 30.61 8.64
C PRO A 324 -6.33 29.61 8.22
N SER A 325 -7.29 29.34 9.10
CA SER A 325 -8.43 28.50 8.74
C SER A 325 -9.14 29.09 7.51
N PRO A 326 -9.46 28.30 6.47
CA PRO A 326 -10.27 28.74 5.34
C PRO A 326 -11.63 29.34 5.70
N MET A 327 -12.10 29.08 6.93
CA MET A 327 -13.37 29.61 7.45
C MET A 327 -13.17 30.82 8.36
N LYS A 328 -11.93 31.26 8.59
CA LYS A 328 -11.63 32.43 9.39
C LYS A 328 -11.68 33.67 8.49
N ASP A 329 -12.33 34.73 8.98
CA ASP A 329 -12.18 36.04 8.38
C ASP A 329 -10.74 36.54 8.60
N ILE A 330 -9.99 36.65 7.50
CA ILE A 330 -8.59 37.09 7.48
C ILE A 330 -8.45 38.56 7.08
N SER A 331 -9.54 39.33 7.00
CA SER A 331 -9.49 40.75 6.60
C SER A 331 -8.53 41.60 7.42
N SER A 332 -8.36 41.25 8.70
CA SER A 332 -7.43 41.90 9.64
C SER A 332 -6.00 41.35 9.62
N GLU A 333 -5.76 40.21 8.96
CA GLU A 333 -4.45 39.56 8.83
C GLU A 333 -3.81 39.83 7.46
N ILE A 334 -4.59 40.30 6.48
CA ILE A 334 -4.09 40.68 5.16
C ILE A 334 -3.48 42.08 5.23
N ASP A 335 -2.21 42.17 4.88
CA ASP A 335 -1.53 43.44 4.59
C ASP A 335 -1.97 43.92 3.20
N TRP A 336 -3.10 44.63 3.16
CA TRP A 336 -3.71 45.14 1.92
C TRP A 336 -2.80 46.13 1.19
N ASP A 337 -1.86 46.76 1.89
CA ASP A 337 -0.94 47.74 1.34
C ASP A 337 0.28 47.09 0.67
N ASN A 338 0.50 45.78 0.90
CA ASN A 338 1.67 45.04 0.42
C ASN A 338 1.30 43.68 -0.21
N LEU A 339 0.19 43.66 -0.95
CA LEU A 339 -0.26 42.48 -1.68
C LEU A 339 0.64 42.21 -2.90
N ASP A 340 1.49 41.18 -2.81
CA ASP A 340 2.14 40.61 -3.98
C ASP A 340 1.10 39.83 -4.81
N ILE A 341 0.56 40.51 -5.83
CA ILE A 341 -0.41 39.98 -6.79
C ILE A 341 0.26 39.34 -8.02
N SER A 342 1.60 39.20 -8.02
CA SER A 342 2.29 38.58 -9.15
C SER A 342 1.96 37.09 -9.21
N ALA A 343 1.43 36.64 -10.36
CA ALA A 343 1.10 35.23 -10.60
C ALA A 343 2.33 34.38 -10.93
N VAL A 344 3.54 34.96 -10.83
CA VAL A 344 4.80 34.34 -11.25
C VAL A 344 5.60 34.06 -9.99
N GLU A 345 5.72 32.78 -9.62
CA GLU A 345 6.68 32.34 -8.60
C GLU A 345 8.07 32.82 -9.02
N ASN A 346 8.68 33.72 -8.23
CA ASN A 346 9.96 34.32 -8.56
C ASN A 346 11.05 33.23 -8.44
N PRO A 347 11.89 32.98 -9.47
CA PRO A 347 12.93 31.94 -9.41
C PRO A 347 13.90 32.12 -8.23
N ASP A 348 14.06 33.35 -7.74
CA ASP A 348 14.93 33.67 -6.61
C ASP A 348 14.29 33.32 -5.25
N GLU A 349 12.96 33.20 -5.12
CA GLU A 349 12.33 32.63 -3.92
C GLU A 349 12.65 31.13 -3.76
N ILE A 350 12.92 30.44 -4.86
CA ILE A 350 13.37 29.03 -4.87
C ILE A 350 14.77 28.91 -4.23
N VAL A 351 15.59 29.95 -4.37
CA VAL A 351 16.93 30.02 -3.78
C VAL A 351 16.87 30.50 -2.33
N ALA A 352 16.02 31.48 -2.00
CA ALA A 352 15.87 32.00 -0.64
C ALA A 352 15.17 31.03 0.35
N GLN A 353 14.42 30.04 -0.16
CA GLN A 353 13.92 28.91 0.63
C GLN A 353 14.95 27.80 0.85
N ARG A 354 16.10 27.83 0.14
CA ARG A 354 17.32 27.14 0.59
C ARG A 354 18.06 28.10 1.52
N LEU A 355 18.52 27.56 2.64
CA LEU A 355 19.05 28.27 3.82
C LEU A 355 19.86 29.55 3.52
N PRO A 356 19.87 30.55 4.43
CA PRO A 356 21.03 31.42 4.57
C PRO A 356 22.23 30.58 5.05
N GLU A 357 23.37 30.75 4.39
CA GLU A 357 24.64 30.11 4.75
C GLU A 357 25.00 30.37 6.22
N ASN A 358 25.44 29.30 6.89
CA ASN A 358 26.24 29.25 8.12
C ASN A 358 26.15 30.47 9.06
N SER A 359 25.35 30.35 10.12
CA SER A 359 25.65 31.08 11.35
C SER A 359 26.77 30.35 12.11
N GLU A 360 27.91 31.02 12.24
CA GLU A 360 29.02 30.62 13.11
C GLU A 360 28.56 30.37 14.57
N PRO A 361 29.26 29.49 15.32
CA PRO A 361 28.90 29.19 16.69
C PRO A 361 29.11 30.42 17.60
N SER A 362 28.08 30.80 18.34
CA SER A 362 28.20 31.85 19.37
C SER A 362 29.17 31.44 20.48
N PRO A 363 30.00 32.37 20.99
CA PRO A 363 31.02 32.07 21.98
C PRO A 363 30.41 31.84 23.37
N ILE A 364 30.91 30.81 24.05
CA ILE A 364 30.63 30.53 25.46
C ILE A 364 31.21 31.69 26.30
N GLY A 365 30.31 32.51 26.85
CA GLY A 365 30.61 33.50 27.88
C GLY A 365 30.58 32.88 29.27
N ARG A 366 31.55 33.30 30.10
CA ARG A 366 31.95 32.80 31.42
C ARG A 366 30.86 32.67 32.47
#